data_AF-A0A1C6IEQ6-F1
#
_entry.id   AF-A0A1C6IEQ6-F1
#
_cell.length_a   1.000
_cell.length_b   1.000
_cell.length_c   1.000
_cell.angle_alpha   90.00
_cell.angle_beta   90.00
_cell.angle_gamma   90.00
#
_symmetry.space_group_name_H-M   'P 1'
#
loop_
_entity.id
_entity.type
_entity.pdbx_description
1 polymer ?
#
loop_
_entity_poly.entity_id
_entity_poly.type
_entity_poly.pdbx_seq_one_letter_code
_entity_poly.pdbx_strand_id
1 'polypeptide(L)'
;MDFVINPLTEAECKYTYAQSTQIEGQTGCIGHLRGDFGSGGNEFFTSWFDHRRDLKTDQFKNELDEVINALRSEEYGLLKSRTDMSQYAKSRPDSAFEGSYTTEYGFRADTEKYAFLIRCNPTRGDYNFYCYCYVREWLDRHMEKASRGIRFITPDYKEKFIIPDGDKIRIALSDGEQLDRTCRYINENYLEVGSNLYHICEFAERMEQNGNTVIPLRSSLPEKCYVFVQTENCVGIVKKGESGFFRTDIQGGKPSETNALVNDMNEKLGLTKDQTEAMKAGSMFGWDTPAADPKSYDKSGIPVKPKQKDYER
;
A
#
# COMPACT_ATOMS: atom_id res chain seq x y z
N MET A 1 21.94 -23.31 -8.86
CA MET A 1 20.49 -23.07 -8.82
C MET A 1 20.26 -21.81 -9.62
N ASP A 2 19.37 -21.85 -10.60
CA ASP A 2 19.09 -20.69 -11.46
C ASP A 2 17.71 -20.15 -11.10
N PHE A 3 17.66 -18.89 -10.68
CA PHE A 3 16.43 -18.17 -10.40
C PHE A 3 16.55 -16.74 -10.95
N VAL A 4 15.42 -16.09 -11.17
CA VAL A 4 15.39 -14.72 -11.64
C VAL A 4 15.14 -13.79 -10.45
N ILE A 5 15.87 -12.68 -10.41
CA ILE A 5 15.65 -11.61 -9.44
C ILE A 5 14.82 -10.53 -10.12
N ASN A 6 13.60 -10.34 -9.64
CA ASN A 6 12.69 -9.31 -10.14
C ASN A 6 12.56 -8.17 -9.12
N PRO A 7 12.39 -6.90 -9.55
CA PRO A 7 11.95 -5.82 -8.68
C PRO A 7 10.62 -6.19 -7.99
N LEU A 8 10.46 -5.79 -6.72
CA LEU A 8 9.17 -5.95 -6.03
C LEU A 8 8.12 -5.02 -6.63
N THR A 9 6.90 -5.52 -6.72
CA THR A 9 5.72 -4.68 -6.89
C THR A 9 5.38 -3.93 -5.61
N GLU A 10 4.63 -2.83 -5.71
CA GLU A 10 4.15 -2.07 -4.54
C GLU A 10 3.37 -2.94 -3.54
N ALA A 11 2.62 -3.93 -4.04
CA ALA A 11 1.91 -4.89 -3.20
C ALA A 11 2.87 -5.77 -2.40
N GLU A 12 3.95 -6.25 -3.03
CA GLU A 12 4.94 -7.11 -2.39
C GLU A 12 5.82 -6.37 -1.37
N CYS A 13 6.10 -5.08 -1.59
CA CYS A 13 6.90 -4.27 -0.65
C CYS A 13 6.36 -4.33 0.79
N LYS A 14 5.03 -4.43 0.95
CA LYS A 14 4.36 -4.56 2.26
C LYS A 14 4.85 -5.78 3.04
N TYR A 15 5.23 -6.86 2.36
CA TYR A 15 5.69 -8.13 2.94
C TYR A 15 7.22 -8.17 3.11
N THR A 16 7.88 -7.01 3.14
CA THR A 16 9.30 -6.93 3.52
C THR A 16 9.52 -6.35 4.92
N TYR A 17 8.45 -6.01 5.63
CA TYR A 17 8.48 -5.51 7.01
C TYR A 17 7.82 -6.50 7.97
N ALA A 18 8.00 -6.26 9.27
CA ALA A 18 7.30 -6.99 10.31
C ALA A 18 5.79 -6.95 10.06
N GLN A 19 5.15 -8.11 10.16
CA GLN A 19 3.71 -8.25 10.00
C GLN A 19 3.10 -8.68 11.33
N SER A 20 1.77 -8.68 11.40
CA SER A 20 1.08 -9.36 12.48
C SER A 20 1.24 -10.87 12.35
N THR A 21 1.07 -11.58 13.47
CA THR A 21 1.05 -13.04 13.49
C THR A 21 -0.05 -13.63 12.61
N GLN A 22 -1.13 -12.88 12.35
CA GLN A 22 -2.22 -13.31 11.48
C GLN A 22 -1.79 -13.31 10.02
N ILE A 23 -1.17 -12.23 9.55
CA ILE A 23 -0.64 -12.15 8.18
C ILE A 23 0.50 -13.16 8.00
N GLU A 24 1.40 -13.30 8.98
CA GLU A 24 2.45 -14.33 8.96
C GLU A 24 1.87 -15.74 8.82
N GLY A 25 0.76 -16.02 9.52
CA GLY A 25 0.01 -17.26 9.40
C GLY A 25 -0.59 -17.48 8.00
N GLN A 26 -1.23 -16.45 7.43
CA GLN A 26 -1.87 -16.51 6.10
C GLN A 26 -0.87 -16.65 4.95
N THR A 27 0.30 -16.02 5.08
CA THR A 27 1.35 -15.97 4.05
C THR A 27 2.39 -17.09 4.18
N GLY A 28 2.37 -17.85 5.28
CA GLY A 28 3.40 -18.86 5.54
C GLY A 28 4.78 -18.22 5.71
N CYS A 29 4.85 -17.07 6.39
CA CYS A 29 6.10 -16.38 6.70
C CYS A 29 6.94 -17.25 7.63
N ILE A 30 8.01 -17.85 7.11
CA ILE A 30 8.86 -18.79 7.85
C ILE A 30 9.73 -18.03 8.85
N GLY A 31 10.27 -16.91 8.39
CA GLY A 31 11.21 -16.08 9.13
C GLY A 31 11.85 -15.05 8.21
N HIS A 32 12.82 -14.32 8.74
CA HIS A 32 13.63 -13.45 7.91
C HIS A 32 15.10 -13.46 8.33
N LEU A 33 15.96 -13.28 7.34
CA LEU A 33 17.39 -13.04 7.53
C LEU A 33 17.64 -11.53 7.46
N ARG A 34 18.23 -10.96 8.51
CA ARG A 34 18.72 -9.58 8.50
C ARG A 34 20.22 -9.59 8.31
N GLY A 35 20.76 -8.74 7.44
CA GLY A 35 22.19 -8.65 7.25
C GLY A 35 22.75 -7.24 7.11
N ASP A 36 24.05 -7.14 7.36
CA ASP A 36 24.84 -5.90 7.35
C ASP A 36 26.21 -6.18 6.71
N PHE A 37 26.67 -5.25 5.88
CA PHE A 37 28.00 -5.29 5.28
C PHE A 37 29.08 -4.62 6.14
N GLY A 38 28.76 -4.22 7.37
CA GLY A 38 29.71 -3.66 8.31
C GLY A 38 30.25 -2.29 7.90
N SER A 39 31.26 -1.84 8.65
CA SER A 39 31.81 -0.50 8.47
C SER A 39 32.54 -0.34 7.12
N GLY A 40 33.25 -1.39 6.68
CA GLY A 40 33.98 -1.44 5.42
C GLY A 40 33.08 -1.68 4.21
N GLY A 41 31.89 -2.24 4.40
CA GLY A 41 30.93 -2.51 3.35
C GLY A 41 31.19 -3.80 2.59
N ASN A 42 32.09 -4.66 3.07
CA ASN A 42 32.48 -5.93 2.44
C ASN A 42 32.27 -7.13 3.38
N GLU A 43 31.91 -6.88 4.63
CA GLU A 43 31.57 -7.92 5.61
C GLU A 43 30.22 -8.55 5.26
N PHE A 44 29.85 -9.67 5.90
CA PHE A 44 28.52 -10.26 5.71
C PHE A 44 28.03 -10.82 7.04
N PHE A 45 27.58 -9.93 7.91
CA PHE A 45 27.02 -10.30 9.20
C PHE A 45 25.54 -10.54 9.03
N THR A 46 25.04 -11.66 9.56
CA THR A 46 23.62 -12.00 9.46
C THR A 46 23.04 -12.51 10.76
N SER A 47 21.75 -12.30 10.95
CA SER A 47 20.96 -12.88 12.04
C SER A 47 19.62 -13.36 11.51
N TRP A 48 19.20 -14.55 11.93
CA TRP A 48 17.92 -15.13 11.56
C TRP A 48 16.87 -14.89 12.66
N PHE A 49 15.64 -14.61 12.25
CA PHE A 49 14.49 -14.43 13.12
C PHE A 49 13.36 -15.36 12.68
N ASP A 50 12.90 -16.22 13.59
CA ASP A 50 11.80 -17.16 13.31
C ASP A 50 10.43 -16.48 13.44
N HIS A 51 9.53 -16.82 12.53
CA HIS A 51 8.11 -16.47 12.59
C HIS A 51 7.25 -17.74 12.66
N ARG A 52 7.47 -18.70 11.77
CA ARG A 52 6.83 -20.03 11.74
C ARG A 52 7.88 -21.14 11.77
N ARG A 53 8.33 -21.48 12.98
CA ARG A 53 9.36 -22.51 13.21
C ARG A 53 9.00 -23.87 12.65
N ASP A 54 7.72 -24.22 12.64
CA ASP A 54 7.20 -25.46 12.07
C ASP A 54 7.43 -25.58 10.57
N LEU A 55 7.57 -24.45 9.86
CA LEU A 55 7.84 -24.41 8.42
C LEU A 55 9.34 -24.35 8.07
N LYS A 56 10.23 -24.19 9.07
CA LYS A 56 11.68 -24.11 8.89
C LYS A 56 12.31 -25.50 8.74
N THR A 57 11.93 -26.20 7.68
CA THR A 57 12.42 -27.53 7.34
C THR A 57 13.89 -27.50 6.91
N ASP A 58 14.55 -28.66 6.89
CA ASP A 58 15.93 -28.75 6.38
C ASP A 58 16.00 -28.48 4.87
N GLN A 59 14.95 -28.83 4.11
CA GLN A 59 14.81 -28.41 2.72
C GLN A 59 14.85 -26.88 2.59
N PHE A 60 14.04 -26.17 3.38
CA PHE A 60 14.01 -24.71 3.37
C PHE A 60 15.38 -24.11 3.71
N LYS A 61 16.05 -24.62 4.74
CA LYS A 61 17.38 -24.11 5.14
C LYS A 61 18.40 -24.26 4.01
N ASN A 62 18.43 -25.41 3.35
CA ASN A 62 19.33 -25.64 2.22
C ASN A 62 19.02 -24.69 1.05
N GLU A 63 17.75 -24.51 0.69
CA GLU A 63 17.36 -23.58 -0.37
C GLU A 63 17.66 -22.11 -0.02
N LEU A 64 17.46 -21.71 1.25
CA LEU A 64 17.86 -20.38 1.73
C LEU A 64 19.38 -20.18 1.58
N ASP A 65 20.18 -21.16 2.00
CA ASP A 65 21.64 -21.08 1.88
C ASP A 65 22.08 -20.99 0.41
N GLU A 66 21.47 -21.77 -0.48
CA GLU A 66 21.74 -21.71 -1.92
C GLU A 66 21.39 -20.33 -2.51
N VAL A 67 20.21 -19.79 -2.19
CA VAL A 67 19.75 -18.48 -2.66
C VAL A 67 20.66 -17.37 -2.15
N ILE A 68 20.98 -17.34 -0.85
CA ILE A 68 21.85 -16.30 -0.28
C ILE A 68 23.26 -16.40 -0.86
N ASN A 69 23.82 -17.59 -1.03
CA ASN A 69 25.14 -17.75 -1.65
C ASN A 69 25.14 -17.32 -3.12
N ALA A 70 24.07 -17.61 -3.87
CA ALA A 70 23.92 -17.13 -5.24
C ALA A 70 23.84 -15.60 -5.28
N LEU A 71 23.04 -14.95 -4.43
CA LEU A 71 22.94 -13.48 -4.36
C LEU A 71 24.27 -12.79 -4.01
N ARG A 72 25.19 -13.50 -3.34
CA ARG A 72 26.54 -13.03 -3.00
C ARG A 72 27.59 -13.27 -4.08
N SER A 73 27.27 -14.09 -5.09
CA SER A 73 28.22 -14.44 -6.15
C SER A 73 28.48 -13.26 -7.09
N GLU A 74 29.55 -13.35 -7.87
CA GLU A 74 29.84 -12.38 -8.95
C GLU A 74 28.74 -12.33 -10.02
N GLU A 75 28.01 -13.42 -10.21
CA GLU A 75 26.98 -13.56 -11.23
C GLU A 75 25.75 -12.70 -10.92
N TYR A 76 25.28 -12.74 -9.66
CA TYR A 76 24.09 -11.98 -9.24
C TYR A 76 24.45 -10.65 -8.56
N GLY A 77 25.48 -10.64 -7.72
CA GLY A 77 26.09 -9.43 -7.15
C GLY A 77 25.25 -8.64 -6.13
N LEU A 78 23.93 -8.86 -6.02
CA LEU A 78 23.03 -8.05 -5.18
C LEU A 78 23.49 -7.95 -3.72
N LEU A 79 23.96 -9.06 -3.15
CA LEU A 79 24.40 -9.17 -1.76
C LEU A 79 25.91 -9.38 -1.62
N LYS A 80 26.70 -9.04 -2.64
CA LYS A 80 28.16 -9.23 -2.62
C LYS A 80 28.87 -8.22 -1.71
N SER A 81 28.50 -6.95 -1.80
CA SER A 81 28.99 -5.85 -0.95
C SER A 81 27.97 -4.72 -0.91
N ARG A 82 28.13 -3.75 -0.01
CA ARG A 82 27.29 -2.55 0.00
C ARG A 82 27.42 -1.73 -1.29
N THR A 83 28.61 -1.72 -1.89
CA THR A 83 28.87 -1.02 -3.16
C THR A 83 28.14 -1.71 -4.31
N ASP A 84 28.24 -3.03 -4.41
CA ASP A 84 27.56 -3.83 -5.43
C ASP A 84 26.04 -3.71 -5.29
N MET A 85 25.51 -3.78 -4.06
CA MET A 85 24.09 -3.53 -3.77
C MET A 85 23.64 -2.15 -4.28
N SER A 86 24.42 -1.09 -3.99
CA SER A 86 24.09 0.26 -4.45
C SER A 86 24.09 0.37 -5.98
N GLN A 87 25.03 -0.28 -6.66
CA GLN A 87 25.10 -0.31 -8.12
C GLN A 87 23.93 -1.11 -8.72
N TYR A 88 23.62 -2.28 -8.12
CA TYR A 88 22.50 -3.12 -8.53
C TYR A 88 21.17 -2.37 -8.41
N ALA A 89 20.95 -1.69 -7.29
CA ALA A 89 19.78 -0.84 -7.05
C ALA A 89 19.66 0.31 -8.05
N LYS A 90 20.77 1.03 -8.31
CA LYS A 90 20.79 2.13 -9.30
C LYS A 90 20.47 1.67 -10.72
N SER A 91 20.84 0.44 -11.08
CA SER A 91 20.53 -0.14 -12.39
C SER A 91 19.06 -0.55 -12.57
N ARG A 92 18.28 -0.58 -11.47
CA ARG A 92 16.87 -1.02 -11.41
C ARG A 92 16.02 -0.01 -10.64
N PRO A 93 15.79 1.20 -11.19
CA PRO A 93 15.07 2.26 -10.48
C PRO A 93 13.63 1.89 -10.14
N ASP A 94 13.03 0.93 -10.85
CA ASP A 94 11.72 0.34 -10.58
C ASP A 94 11.68 -0.52 -9.29
N SER A 95 12.84 -0.87 -8.72
CA SER A 95 12.91 -1.53 -7.42
C SER A 95 12.82 -0.56 -6.23
N ALA A 96 12.90 0.75 -6.47
CA ALA A 96 12.95 1.75 -5.41
C ALA A 96 11.56 2.04 -4.81
N PHE A 97 11.49 2.15 -3.49
CA PHE A 97 10.29 2.58 -2.78
C PHE A 97 10.64 3.42 -1.53
N GLU A 98 9.68 4.21 -1.06
CA GLU A 98 9.83 5.02 0.15
C GLU A 98 9.89 4.11 1.38
N GLY A 99 11.06 4.04 2.01
CA GLY A 99 11.26 3.37 3.29
C GLY A 99 11.04 4.30 4.47
N SER A 100 11.31 3.81 5.68
CA SER A 100 11.01 4.55 6.92
C SER A 100 11.77 5.88 7.10
N TYR A 101 12.95 6.02 6.50
CA TYR A 101 13.81 7.22 6.63
C TYR A 101 14.67 7.49 5.38
N THR A 102 14.67 6.57 4.42
CA THR A 102 15.46 6.66 3.18
C THR A 102 14.79 5.84 2.10
N THR A 103 15.20 6.04 0.86
CA THR A 103 14.80 5.16 -0.25
C THR A 103 15.38 3.77 -0.05
N GLU A 104 14.51 2.77 -0.02
CA GLU A 104 14.87 1.35 0.03
C GLU A 104 14.60 0.70 -1.34
N TYR A 105 15.17 -0.48 -1.56
CA TYR A 105 15.06 -1.18 -2.84
C TYR A 105 14.61 -2.62 -2.62
N GLY A 106 13.64 -3.07 -3.42
CA GLY A 106 12.95 -4.34 -3.24
C GLY A 106 13.23 -5.32 -4.36
N PHE A 107 13.58 -6.55 -4.00
CA PHE A 107 13.74 -7.64 -4.96
C PHE A 107 13.03 -8.91 -4.51
N ARG A 108 12.54 -9.70 -5.47
CA ARG A 108 11.99 -11.04 -5.25
C ARG A 108 12.83 -12.07 -6.00
N ALA A 109 13.19 -13.13 -5.29
CA ALA A 109 13.76 -14.35 -5.85
C ALA A 109 12.88 -15.53 -5.41
N ASP A 110 12.52 -16.41 -6.33
CA ASP A 110 11.67 -17.55 -6.04
C ASP A 110 12.41 -18.85 -6.35
N THR A 111 12.17 -19.86 -5.51
CA THR A 111 12.42 -21.26 -5.83
C THR A 111 11.10 -21.93 -6.21
N GLU A 112 11.10 -23.26 -6.34
CA GLU A 112 9.87 -24.01 -6.58
C GLU A 112 8.86 -23.82 -5.45
N LYS A 113 9.31 -23.86 -4.18
CA LYS A 113 8.43 -23.86 -3.00
C LYS A 113 8.44 -22.56 -2.21
N TYR A 114 9.50 -21.76 -2.31
CA TYR A 114 9.71 -20.61 -1.43
C TYR A 114 9.87 -19.31 -2.21
N ALA A 115 9.41 -18.23 -1.60
CA ALA A 115 9.60 -16.87 -2.09
C ALA A 115 10.48 -16.09 -1.12
N PHE A 116 11.48 -15.39 -1.66
CA PHE A 116 12.47 -14.62 -0.92
C PHE A 116 12.31 -13.16 -1.32
N LEU A 117 11.75 -12.36 -0.40
CA LEU A 117 11.52 -10.93 -0.60
C LEU A 117 12.64 -10.16 0.12
N ILE A 118 13.53 -9.57 -0.66
CA ILE A 118 14.72 -8.88 -0.20
C ILE A 118 14.50 -7.38 -0.24
N ARG A 119 14.49 -6.74 0.94
CA ARG A 119 14.59 -5.28 1.07
C ARG A 119 16.04 -4.90 1.32
N CYS A 120 16.53 -3.97 0.52
CA CYS A 120 17.90 -3.48 0.53
C CYS A 120 17.95 -2.00 0.94
N ASN A 121 18.88 -1.67 1.83
CA ASN A 121 19.22 -0.31 2.22
C ASN A 121 20.75 -0.11 2.09
N PRO A 122 21.24 0.55 1.03
CA PRO A 122 22.67 0.75 0.83
C PRO A 122 23.28 1.84 1.74
N THR A 123 22.54 2.38 2.71
CA THR A 123 23.02 3.42 3.64
C THR A 123 24.06 2.85 4.61
N ARG A 124 25.15 3.60 4.80
CA ARG A 124 26.21 3.24 5.76
C ARG A 124 25.73 3.48 7.20
N GLY A 125 26.03 2.53 8.09
CA GLY A 125 25.71 2.64 9.52
C GLY A 125 24.34 2.08 9.90
N ASP A 126 23.69 1.37 8.98
CA ASP A 126 22.41 0.71 9.18
C ASP A 126 22.46 -0.73 8.65
N TYR A 127 21.45 -1.54 8.97
CA TYR A 127 21.30 -2.87 8.39
C TYR A 127 21.03 -2.75 6.90
N ASN A 128 21.85 -3.45 6.10
CA ASN A 128 21.84 -3.27 4.66
C ASN A 128 20.80 -4.12 3.94
N PHE A 129 20.34 -5.24 4.52
CA PHE A 129 19.23 -5.96 3.93
C PHE A 129 18.40 -6.78 4.91
N TYR A 130 17.19 -7.10 4.47
CA TYR A 130 16.26 -8.01 5.10
C TYR A 130 15.72 -8.95 4.02
N CYS A 131 15.85 -10.26 4.20
CA CYS A 131 15.30 -11.29 3.31
C CYS A 131 14.18 -12.02 4.04
N TYR A 132 12.93 -11.64 3.78
CA TYR A 132 11.75 -12.32 4.30
C TYR A 132 11.45 -13.55 3.46
N CYS A 133 11.24 -14.67 4.13
CA CYS A 133 11.13 -15.98 3.48
C CYS A 133 9.73 -16.55 3.71
N TYR A 134 9.05 -16.89 2.62
CA TYR A 134 7.66 -17.33 2.62
C TYR A 134 7.50 -18.69 1.93
N VAL A 135 6.45 -19.41 2.29
CA VAL A 135 5.88 -20.43 1.41
C VAL A 135 5.24 -19.72 0.21
N ARG A 136 5.82 -19.90 -0.98
CA ARG A 136 5.50 -19.10 -2.18
C ARG A 136 4.01 -19.13 -2.52
N GLU A 137 3.42 -20.31 -2.59
CA GLU A 137 2.00 -20.50 -2.92
C GLU A 137 1.08 -19.76 -1.94
N TRP A 138 1.44 -19.73 -0.65
CA TRP A 138 0.61 -19.11 0.38
C TRP A 138 0.68 -17.60 0.30
N LEU A 139 1.88 -17.05 0.12
CA LEU A 139 2.10 -15.63 -0.11
C LEU A 139 1.35 -15.16 -1.36
N ASP A 140 1.55 -15.82 -2.50
CA ASP A 140 0.95 -15.44 -3.78
C ASP A 140 -0.59 -15.48 -3.70
N ARG A 141 -1.15 -16.55 -3.13
CA ARG A 141 -2.61 -16.67 -2.91
C ARG A 141 -3.15 -15.60 -1.96
N HIS A 142 -2.41 -15.25 -0.91
CA HIS A 142 -2.84 -14.20 0.01
C HIS A 142 -2.81 -12.83 -0.68
N MET A 143 -1.76 -12.50 -1.43
CA MET A 143 -1.65 -11.24 -2.18
C MET A 143 -2.72 -11.13 -3.27
N GLU A 144 -3.02 -12.22 -3.98
CA GLU A 144 -4.09 -12.29 -4.97
C GLU A 144 -5.44 -11.94 -4.35
N LYS A 145 -5.76 -12.50 -3.17
CA LYS A 145 -6.98 -12.15 -2.43
C LYS A 145 -6.96 -10.73 -1.89
N ALA A 146 -5.85 -10.28 -1.29
CA ALA A 146 -5.69 -8.93 -0.77
C ALA A 146 -5.82 -7.86 -1.87
N SER A 147 -5.46 -8.18 -3.11
CA SER A 147 -5.61 -7.29 -4.28
C SER A 147 -7.07 -6.92 -4.58
N ARG A 148 -8.03 -7.71 -4.10
CA ARG A 148 -9.47 -7.45 -4.23
C ARG A 148 -9.96 -6.35 -3.29
N GLY A 149 -9.16 -6.01 -2.29
CA GLY A 149 -9.39 -4.95 -1.32
C GLY A 149 -10.08 -5.42 -0.04
N ILE A 150 -10.11 -4.51 0.93
CA ILE A 150 -10.71 -4.68 2.25
C ILE A 150 -12.10 -4.06 2.21
N ARG A 151 -13.11 -4.90 2.46
CA ARG A 151 -14.51 -4.50 2.45
C ARG A 151 -14.95 -3.94 3.80
N PHE A 152 -15.57 -2.76 3.77
CA PHE A 152 -16.24 -2.15 4.91
C PHE A 152 -17.75 -2.24 4.71
N ILE A 153 -18.45 -2.66 5.77
CA ILE A 153 -19.89 -2.91 5.74
C ILE A 153 -20.61 -2.09 6.82
N THR A 154 -21.92 -1.98 6.68
CA THR A 154 -22.83 -1.61 7.77
C THR A 154 -23.13 -2.82 8.66
N PRO A 155 -23.71 -2.63 9.87
CA PRO A 155 -24.11 -3.73 10.74
C PRO A 155 -25.14 -4.70 10.12
N ASP A 156 -26.01 -4.21 9.22
CA ASP A 156 -26.94 -5.03 8.41
C ASP A 156 -26.27 -5.70 7.20
N TYR A 157 -24.93 -5.76 7.17
CA TYR A 157 -24.12 -6.48 6.18
C TYR A 157 -24.12 -5.88 4.77
N LYS A 158 -24.53 -4.61 4.62
CA LYS A 158 -24.47 -3.91 3.35
C LYS A 158 -23.06 -3.35 3.12
N GLU A 159 -22.49 -3.64 1.96
CA GLU A 159 -21.22 -3.04 1.52
C GLU A 159 -21.33 -1.51 1.47
N LYS A 160 -20.48 -0.82 2.24
CA LYS A 160 -20.33 0.63 2.18
C LYS A 160 -19.31 1.01 1.11
N PHE A 161 -18.10 0.50 1.24
CA PHE A 161 -16.99 0.76 0.34
C PHE A 161 -15.90 -0.32 0.47
N ILE A 162 -14.97 -0.31 -0.48
CA ILE A 162 -13.76 -1.12 -0.47
C ILE A 162 -12.55 -0.18 -0.55
N ILE A 163 -11.47 -0.52 0.17
CA ILE A 163 -10.16 0.11 0.02
C ILE A 163 -9.09 -0.92 -0.35
N PRO A 164 -8.02 -0.55 -1.08
CA PRO A 164 -6.84 -1.40 -1.27
C PRO A 164 -6.22 -1.88 0.06
N ASP A 165 -5.58 -3.07 0.05
CA ASP A 165 -4.77 -3.51 1.20
C ASP A 165 -3.62 -2.53 1.47
N GLY A 166 -3.46 -2.10 2.72
CA GLY A 166 -2.45 -1.12 3.13
C GLY A 166 -2.93 0.34 3.12
N ASP A 167 -4.12 0.62 2.57
CA ASP A 167 -4.70 1.97 2.65
C ASP A 167 -5.21 2.28 4.06
N LYS A 168 -5.45 3.57 4.31
CA LYS A 168 -5.93 4.06 5.60
C LYS A 168 -7.43 4.30 5.58
N ILE A 169 -8.02 4.24 6.77
CA ILE A 169 -9.29 4.87 7.09
C ILE A 169 -9.06 5.97 8.12
N ARG A 170 -9.94 6.96 8.12
CA ARG A 170 -10.10 7.92 9.20
C ARG A 170 -11.34 7.56 9.99
N ILE A 171 -11.16 7.33 11.28
CA ILE A 171 -12.26 7.17 12.23
C ILE A 171 -12.47 8.52 12.90
N ALA A 172 -13.60 9.17 12.64
CA ALA A 172 -14.01 10.36 13.39
C ALA A 172 -14.86 9.90 14.58
N LEU A 173 -14.34 10.12 15.78
CA LEU A 173 -14.99 9.81 17.03
C LEU A 173 -16.15 10.78 17.29
N SER A 174 -17.10 10.37 18.13
CA SER A 174 -18.29 11.18 18.46
C SER A 174 -17.96 12.49 19.19
N ASP A 175 -16.78 12.61 19.80
CA ASP A 175 -16.27 13.84 20.40
C ASP A 175 -15.53 14.76 19.40
N GLY A 176 -15.41 14.34 18.15
CA GLY A 176 -14.74 15.06 17.07
C GLY A 176 -13.25 14.74 16.89
N GLU A 177 -12.64 13.93 17.76
CA GLU A 177 -11.27 13.46 17.54
C GLU A 177 -11.19 12.58 16.28
N GLN A 178 -10.09 12.67 15.53
CA GLN A 178 -9.88 11.91 14.31
C GLN A 178 -8.68 10.98 14.45
N LEU A 179 -8.87 9.72 14.09
CA LEU A 179 -7.87 8.67 14.17
C LEU A 179 -7.66 8.04 12.79
N ASP A 180 -6.50 8.31 12.19
CA ASP A 180 -6.10 7.64 10.96
C ASP A 180 -5.47 6.27 11.31
N ARG A 181 -5.92 5.21 10.62
CA ARG A 181 -5.47 3.84 10.85
C ARG A 181 -5.24 3.14 9.52
N THR A 182 -4.05 2.57 9.36
CA THR A 182 -3.75 1.66 8.24
C THR A 182 -4.56 0.39 8.39
N CYS A 183 -5.11 -0.11 7.29
CA CYS A 183 -5.88 -1.34 7.27
C CYS A 183 -5.15 -2.43 6.49
N ARG A 184 -5.14 -3.65 7.01
CA ARG A 184 -4.58 -4.82 6.32
C ARG A 184 -5.62 -5.91 6.12
N TYR A 185 -5.60 -6.52 4.94
CA TYR A 185 -6.45 -7.64 4.58
C TYR A 185 -5.97 -8.90 5.30
N ILE A 186 -6.89 -9.63 5.94
CA ILE A 186 -6.61 -10.95 6.52
C ILE A 186 -7.34 -12.03 5.72
N ASN A 187 -8.66 -11.88 5.58
CA ASN A 187 -9.51 -12.69 4.71
C ASN A 187 -10.86 -11.96 4.49
N GLU A 188 -11.85 -12.63 3.88
CA GLU A 188 -13.17 -12.05 3.56
C GLU A 188 -13.99 -11.56 4.77
N ASN A 189 -13.70 -12.08 5.96
CA ASN A 189 -14.45 -11.81 7.19
C ASN A 189 -13.63 -11.07 8.25
N TYR A 190 -12.31 -10.99 8.09
CA TYR A 190 -11.39 -10.39 9.06
C TYR A 190 -10.48 -9.37 8.40
N LEU A 191 -10.22 -8.29 9.14
CA LEU A 191 -9.30 -7.23 8.76
C LEU A 191 -8.52 -6.76 9.98
N GLU A 192 -7.37 -6.15 9.73
CA GLU A 192 -6.67 -5.37 10.74
C GLU A 192 -6.93 -3.89 10.53
N VAL A 193 -7.15 -3.17 11.63
CA VAL A 193 -7.26 -1.71 11.67
C VAL A 193 -6.26 -1.19 12.70
N GLY A 194 -5.18 -0.59 12.22
CA GLY A 194 -3.99 -0.34 13.02
C GLY A 194 -3.39 -1.68 13.47
N SER A 195 -3.26 -1.88 14.79
CA SER A 195 -2.74 -3.10 15.40
C SER A 195 -3.84 -4.07 15.87
N ASN A 196 -5.11 -3.79 15.58
CA ASN A 196 -6.24 -4.56 16.09
C ASN A 196 -6.86 -5.41 14.99
N LEU A 197 -7.06 -6.70 15.27
CA LEU A 197 -7.80 -7.64 14.43
C LEU A 197 -9.29 -7.54 14.74
N TYR A 198 -10.13 -7.45 13.71
CA TYR A 198 -11.59 -7.45 13.85
C TYR A 198 -12.24 -8.44 12.89
N HIS A 199 -13.36 -9.00 13.32
CA HIS A 199 -14.36 -9.46 12.35
C HIS A 199 -15.04 -8.23 11.71
N ILE A 200 -15.38 -8.26 10.42
CA ILE A 200 -15.96 -7.10 9.71
C ILE A 200 -17.27 -6.60 10.36
N CYS A 201 -18.14 -7.50 10.85
CA CYS A 201 -19.36 -7.12 11.57
C CYS A 201 -19.05 -6.48 12.92
N GLU A 202 -18.09 -7.04 13.68
CA GLU A 202 -17.68 -6.50 14.98
C GLU A 202 -17.17 -5.07 14.83
N PHE A 203 -16.35 -4.82 13.79
CA PHE A 203 -15.89 -3.47 13.50
C PHE A 203 -17.07 -2.53 13.19
N ALA A 204 -17.98 -2.94 12.30
CA ALA A 204 -19.14 -2.13 11.91
C ALA A 204 -20.05 -1.79 13.11
N GLU A 205 -20.40 -2.79 13.93
CA GLU A 205 -21.23 -2.63 15.13
C GLU A 205 -20.57 -1.69 16.14
N ARG A 206 -19.26 -1.83 16.37
CA ARG A 206 -18.52 -0.94 17.29
C ARG A 206 -18.45 0.50 16.80
N MET A 207 -18.32 0.73 15.49
CA MET A 207 -18.31 2.09 14.95
C MET A 207 -19.69 2.74 15.15
N GLU A 208 -20.77 2.01 14.85
CA GLU A 208 -22.14 2.52 15.01
C GLU A 208 -22.49 2.78 16.48
N GLN A 209 -22.23 1.83 17.39
CA GLN A 209 -22.56 1.95 18.81
C GLN A 209 -21.89 3.13 19.50
N ASN A 210 -20.67 3.48 19.07
CA ASN A 210 -19.92 4.62 19.62
C ASN A 210 -20.26 5.95 18.93
N GLY A 211 -21.13 5.95 17.91
CA GLY A 211 -21.45 7.13 17.11
C GLY A 211 -20.28 7.59 16.23
N ASN A 212 -19.35 6.69 15.90
CA ASN A 212 -18.19 7.00 15.08
C ASN A 212 -18.54 6.93 13.60
N THR A 213 -17.83 7.71 12.78
CA THR A 213 -17.89 7.59 11.32
C THR A 213 -16.56 7.11 10.76
N VAL A 214 -16.62 6.40 9.64
CA VAL A 214 -15.45 5.83 8.97
C VAL A 214 -15.36 6.37 7.56
N ILE A 215 -14.23 7.02 7.27
CA ILE A 215 -13.94 7.70 6.01
C ILE A 215 -12.76 6.98 5.34
N PRO A 216 -12.89 6.49 4.10
CA PRO A 216 -11.76 5.89 3.38
C PRO A 216 -10.76 6.97 2.96
N LEU A 217 -9.47 6.75 3.26
CA LEU A 217 -8.35 7.59 2.83
C LEU A 217 -7.55 6.86 1.75
N ARG A 218 -8.16 6.72 0.56
CA ARG A 218 -7.56 5.96 -0.55
C ARG A 218 -6.21 6.57 -0.94
N SER A 219 -5.19 5.73 -1.11
CA SER A 219 -3.87 6.13 -1.61
C SER A 219 -3.93 6.61 -3.07
N SER A 220 -4.91 6.12 -3.83
CA SER A 220 -5.19 6.55 -5.21
C SER A 220 -5.67 8.00 -5.31
N LEU A 221 -6.02 8.65 -4.20
CA LEU A 221 -6.45 10.04 -4.15
C LEU A 221 -5.35 10.95 -3.56
N PRO A 222 -5.14 12.13 -4.14
CA PRO A 222 -4.18 13.10 -3.61
C PRO A 222 -4.65 13.64 -2.25
N GLU A 223 -3.71 14.19 -1.46
CA GLU A 223 -4.08 14.85 -0.19
C GLU A 223 -4.95 16.09 -0.39
N LYS A 224 -4.78 16.79 -1.53
CA LYS A 224 -5.57 17.95 -1.90
C LYS A 224 -5.65 18.14 -3.42
N CYS A 225 -6.69 18.82 -3.89
CA CYS A 225 -6.78 19.33 -5.26
C CYS A 225 -7.48 20.69 -5.30
N TYR A 226 -7.30 21.41 -6.40
CA TYR A 226 -8.07 22.62 -6.69
C TYR A 226 -9.41 22.25 -7.32
N VAL A 227 -10.46 23.02 -7.01
CA VAL A 227 -11.80 22.86 -7.60
C VAL A 227 -12.37 24.22 -7.99
N PHE A 228 -13.17 24.24 -9.06
CA PHE A 228 -13.96 25.43 -9.39
C PHE A 228 -15.30 25.38 -8.65
N VAL A 229 -15.54 26.34 -7.76
CA VAL A 229 -16.76 26.46 -6.98
C VAL A 229 -17.74 27.35 -7.73
N GLN A 230 -18.64 26.73 -8.50
CA GLN A 230 -19.56 27.44 -9.39
C GLN A 230 -20.47 28.43 -8.68
N THR A 231 -20.96 28.09 -7.49
CA THR A 231 -21.89 28.92 -6.70
C THR A 231 -21.27 30.21 -6.21
N GLU A 232 -19.95 30.23 -6.02
CA GLU A 232 -19.19 31.39 -5.53
C GLU A 232 -18.32 32.03 -6.60
N ASN A 233 -18.30 31.45 -7.80
CA ASN A 233 -17.40 31.78 -8.89
C ASN A 233 -15.95 31.99 -8.42
N CYS A 234 -15.38 31.01 -7.72
CA CYS A 234 -14.02 31.09 -7.16
C CYS A 234 -13.26 29.76 -7.29
N VAL A 235 -11.95 29.81 -7.06
CA VAL A 235 -11.13 28.60 -6.92
C VAL A 235 -11.10 28.19 -5.45
N GLY A 236 -11.46 26.94 -5.18
CA GLY A 236 -11.38 26.32 -3.87
C GLY A 236 -10.32 25.22 -3.81
N ILE A 237 -10.01 24.77 -2.60
CA ILE A 237 -9.18 23.58 -2.32
C ILE A 237 -10.05 22.55 -1.63
N VAL A 238 -10.05 21.32 -2.16
CA VAL A 238 -10.61 20.15 -1.48
C VAL A 238 -9.48 19.36 -0.86
N LYS A 239 -9.70 18.85 0.36
CA LYS A 239 -8.74 17.98 1.07
C LYS A 239 -9.35 16.59 1.27
N LYS A 240 -8.54 15.56 1.10
CA LYS A 240 -8.97 14.17 1.23
C LYS A 240 -9.49 13.90 2.64
N GLY A 241 -10.67 13.29 2.72
CA GLY A 241 -11.33 12.94 3.98
C GLY A 241 -12.02 14.11 4.69
N GLU A 242 -12.11 15.30 4.07
CA GLU A 242 -12.83 16.45 4.59
C GLU A 242 -14.04 16.80 3.72
N SER A 243 -15.11 17.29 4.33
CA SER A 243 -16.31 17.74 3.61
C SER A 243 -16.19 19.21 3.19
N GLY A 244 -16.75 19.55 2.02
CA GLY A 244 -16.74 20.91 1.50
C GLY A 244 -15.42 21.31 0.83
N PHE A 245 -15.07 22.59 0.94
CA PHE A 245 -13.87 23.16 0.33
C PHE A 245 -13.35 24.35 1.15
N PHE A 246 -12.08 24.70 0.93
CA PHE A 246 -11.42 25.88 1.48
C PHE A 246 -11.28 26.94 0.40
N ARG A 247 -11.69 28.18 0.69
CA ARG A 247 -11.52 29.29 -0.25
C ARG A 247 -10.05 29.61 -0.47
N THR A 248 -9.70 29.98 -1.70
CA THR A 248 -8.42 30.62 -2.02
C THR A 248 -8.63 32.10 -2.26
N ASP A 249 -7.54 32.87 -2.35
CA ASP A 249 -7.58 34.29 -2.72
C ASP A 249 -7.83 34.51 -4.22
N ILE A 250 -7.94 33.44 -5.02
CA ILE A 250 -8.15 33.50 -6.46
C ILE A 250 -9.65 33.62 -6.75
N GLN A 251 -10.08 34.84 -7.11
CA GLN A 251 -11.43 35.07 -7.63
C GLN A 251 -11.58 34.55 -9.06
N GLY A 252 -12.75 34.01 -9.38
CA GLY A 252 -13.06 33.55 -10.72
C GLY A 252 -13.38 34.69 -11.67
N GLY A 253 -12.93 34.54 -12.91
CA GLY A 253 -13.34 35.36 -14.05
C GLY A 253 -14.58 34.77 -14.71
N LYS A 254 -14.51 34.53 -16.04
CA LYS A 254 -15.55 33.75 -16.72
C LYS A 254 -15.48 32.29 -16.24
N PRO A 255 -16.61 31.61 -16.01
CA PRO A 255 -16.62 30.22 -15.53
C PRO A 255 -15.75 29.25 -16.33
N SER A 256 -15.71 29.38 -17.66
CA SER A 256 -14.85 28.55 -18.51
C SER A 256 -13.36 28.80 -18.31
N GLU A 257 -12.97 30.06 -18.08
CA GLU A 257 -11.59 30.47 -17.84
C GLU A 257 -11.14 30.01 -16.45
N THR A 258 -12.00 30.17 -15.43
CA THR A 258 -11.73 29.68 -14.06
C THR A 258 -11.62 28.15 -14.03
N ASN A 259 -12.48 27.44 -14.75
CA ASN A 259 -12.39 25.98 -14.84
C ASN A 259 -11.12 25.51 -15.56
N ALA A 260 -10.71 26.20 -16.62
CA ALA A 260 -9.44 25.91 -17.31
C ALA A 260 -8.22 26.16 -16.40
N LEU A 261 -8.25 27.23 -15.60
CA LEU A 261 -7.22 27.52 -14.62
C LEU A 261 -7.09 26.41 -13.57
N VAL A 262 -8.21 25.93 -13.01
CA VAL A 262 -8.20 24.83 -12.04
C VAL A 262 -7.58 23.56 -12.62
N ASN A 263 -7.92 23.23 -13.88
CA ASN A 263 -7.33 22.07 -14.55
C ASN A 263 -5.82 22.21 -14.70
N ASP A 264 -5.33 23.37 -15.17
CA ASP A 264 -3.88 23.65 -15.29
C ASP A 264 -3.16 23.58 -13.93
N MET A 265 -3.77 24.08 -12.86
CA MET A 265 -3.21 24.00 -11.51
C MET A 265 -3.08 22.55 -11.02
N ASN A 266 -4.09 21.72 -11.28
CA ASN A 266 -4.08 20.30 -10.91
C ASN A 266 -3.10 19.48 -11.78
N GLU A 267 -3.01 19.76 -13.08
CA GLU A 267 -2.03 19.14 -13.98
C GLU A 267 -0.59 19.46 -13.55
N LYS A 268 -0.31 20.70 -13.11
CA LYS A 268 0.98 21.08 -12.51
C LYS A 268 1.31 20.35 -11.21
N LEU A 269 0.30 19.86 -10.49
CA LEU A 269 0.47 18.99 -9.34
C LEU A 269 0.57 17.49 -9.72
N GLY A 270 0.52 17.17 -11.01
CA GLY A 270 0.55 15.80 -11.52
C GLY A 270 -0.76 15.04 -11.32
N LEU A 271 -1.86 15.73 -11.03
CA LEU A 271 -3.15 15.11 -10.76
C LEU A 271 -3.90 14.81 -12.05
N THR A 272 -4.56 13.66 -12.10
CA THR A 272 -5.39 13.24 -13.22
C THR A 272 -6.84 13.69 -13.05
N LYS A 273 -7.60 13.75 -14.16
CA LYS A 273 -8.97 14.28 -14.13
C LYS A 273 -9.93 13.42 -13.30
N ASP A 274 -9.81 12.09 -13.41
CA ASP A 274 -10.52 11.11 -12.57
C ASP A 274 -10.24 11.32 -11.07
N GLN A 275 -9.00 11.59 -10.68
CA GLN A 275 -8.67 11.93 -9.30
C GLN A 275 -9.37 13.22 -8.86
N THR A 276 -9.33 14.28 -9.68
CA THR A 276 -9.93 15.57 -9.33
C THR A 276 -11.45 15.51 -9.21
N GLU A 277 -12.12 14.77 -10.09
CA GLU A 277 -13.58 14.58 -10.02
C GLU A 277 -13.98 13.71 -8.83
N ALA A 278 -13.21 12.66 -8.52
CA ALA A 278 -13.43 11.84 -7.33
C ALA A 278 -13.22 12.62 -6.03
N MET A 279 -12.20 13.49 -5.96
CA MET A 279 -11.99 14.38 -4.81
C MET A 279 -13.18 15.32 -4.61
N LYS A 280 -13.65 15.96 -5.69
CA LYS A 280 -14.82 16.83 -5.65
C LYS A 280 -16.08 16.09 -5.21
N ALA A 281 -16.34 14.90 -5.75
CA ALA A 281 -17.47 14.09 -5.35
C ALA A 281 -17.38 13.66 -3.87
N GLY A 282 -16.19 13.26 -3.40
CA GLY A 282 -15.95 12.89 -2.01
C GLY A 282 -16.27 14.01 -1.04
N SER A 283 -15.88 15.25 -1.35
CA SER A 283 -16.15 16.39 -0.47
C SER A 283 -17.59 16.88 -0.50
N MET A 284 -18.33 16.62 -1.58
CA MET A 284 -19.74 17.02 -1.75
C MET A 284 -20.72 15.96 -1.22
N PHE A 285 -20.44 14.68 -1.46
CA PHE A 285 -21.40 13.58 -1.27
C PHE A 285 -20.95 12.55 -0.24
N GLY A 286 -19.71 12.65 0.26
CA GLY A 286 -19.13 11.68 1.18
C GLY A 286 -18.09 10.78 0.51
N TRP A 287 -17.01 10.50 1.24
CA TRP A 287 -15.86 9.74 0.77
C TRP A 287 -16.10 8.22 0.68
N ASP A 288 -17.12 7.72 1.37
CA ASP A 288 -17.57 6.32 1.29
C ASP A 288 -18.43 6.04 0.04
N THR A 289 -18.77 7.05 -0.75
CA THR A 289 -19.55 6.87 -1.98
C THR A 289 -18.70 6.32 -3.13
N PRO A 290 -19.28 5.56 -4.08
CA PRO A 290 -18.55 5.12 -5.27
C PRO A 290 -18.00 6.27 -6.13
N ALA A 291 -18.68 7.43 -6.13
CA ALA A 291 -18.22 8.61 -6.84
C ALA A 291 -16.93 9.19 -6.26
N ALA A 292 -16.57 8.86 -5.02
CA ALA A 292 -15.29 9.23 -4.40
C ALA A 292 -14.16 8.21 -4.71
N ASP A 293 -14.31 7.38 -5.75
CA ASP A 293 -13.28 6.47 -6.25
C ASP A 293 -12.89 6.88 -7.68
N PRO A 294 -11.60 7.18 -7.98
CA PRO A 294 -11.14 7.48 -9.33
C PRO A 294 -11.54 6.42 -10.37
N LYS A 295 -11.68 5.14 -9.98
CA LYS A 295 -12.13 4.06 -10.87
C LYS A 295 -13.55 4.24 -11.42
N SER A 296 -14.32 5.15 -10.84
CA SER A 296 -15.68 5.49 -11.30
C SER A 296 -15.68 6.49 -12.46
N TYR A 297 -14.51 6.92 -12.94
CA TYR A 297 -14.35 7.86 -14.04
C TYR A 297 -13.42 7.32 -15.13
N ASP A 298 -13.59 7.81 -16.35
CA ASP A 298 -12.60 7.61 -17.41
C ASP A 298 -11.43 8.60 -17.30
N LYS A 299 -10.43 8.48 -18.18
CA LYS A 299 -9.25 9.37 -18.20
C LYS A 299 -9.60 10.86 -18.43
N SER A 300 -10.81 11.16 -18.90
CA SER A 300 -11.28 12.53 -19.09
C SER A 300 -12.06 13.06 -17.88
N GLY A 301 -12.25 12.24 -16.83
CA GLY A 301 -13.05 12.59 -15.66
C GLY A 301 -14.55 12.37 -15.86
N ILE A 302 -14.98 11.62 -16.88
CA ILE A 302 -16.41 11.36 -17.12
C ILE A 302 -16.83 10.10 -16.36
N PRO A 303 -17.94 10.12 -15.60
CA PRO A 303 -18.43 8.94 -14.89
C PRO A 303 -18.65 7.74 -15.83
N VAL A 304 -18.04 6.60 -15.50
CA VAL A 304 -18.29 5.35 -16.21
C VAL A 304 -19.50 4.65 -15.62
N LYS A 305 -20.33 4.03 -16.47
CA LYS A 305 -21.46 3.23 -16.00
C LYS A 305 -20.93 2.06 -15.15
N PRO A 306 -21.51 1.79 -13.97
CA PRO A 306 -21.17 0.59 -13.22
C PRO A 306 -21.39 -0.64 -14.09
N LYS A 307 -20.40 -1.53 -14.19
CA LYS A 307 -20.64 -2.88 -14.70
C LYS A 307 -21.64 -3.54 -13.74
N GLN A 308 -22.74 -4.09 -14.26
CA GLN A 308 -23.63 -4.93 -13.45
C GLN A 308 -22.76 -6.03 -12.81
N LYS A 309 -22.74 -6.09 -11.48
CA LYS A 309 -22.16 -7.23 -10.77
C LYS A 309 -23.09 -8.41 -11.06
N ASP A 310 -22.64 -9.34 -11.90
CA ASP A 310 -23.26 -10.67 -11.99
C ASP A 310 -23.03 -11.36 -10.64
N TYR A 311 -24.03 -11.29 -9.77
CA TYR A 311 -24.07 -12.16 -8.61
C TYR A 311 -24.47 -13.55 -9.12
N GLU A 312 -23.48 -14.42 -9.33
CA GLU A 312 -23.76 -15.87 -9.39
C GLU A 312 -24.44 -16.25 -8.07
N ARG A 313 -25.68 -16.73 -8.18
CA ARG A 313 -26.52 -17.19 -7.07
C ARG A 313 -26.11 -18.58 -6.59
#